data_AF-A0A7S2SDR9-F1
#
_entry.id   AF-A0A7S2SDR9-F1
#
_cell.length_a   1.000
_cell.length_b   1.000
_cell.length_c   1.000
_cell.angle_alpha   90.00
_cell.angle_beta   90.00
_cell.angle_gamma   90.00
#
_symmetry.space_group_name_H-M   'P 1'
#
loop_
_entity.id
_entity.type
_entity.pdbx_description
1 polymer ?
#
loop_
_entity_poly.entity_id
_entity_poly.type
_entity_poly.pdbx_seq_one_letter_code
_entity_poly.pdbx_strand_id
1 'polypeptide(L)'
;IALWDQRQDTAVQVKSMDAEVMCASFCPSDEKLLATGSSDSRLRVWDLRMLTTQPLFALRHSKTTVSEVSWVKDDASLLVTNSNSDTESPTLRSDQRVWDLTKIS
;
A
#
# COMPACT_ATOMS: atom_id res chain seq x y z
N ILE A 1 -10.92 -1.75 1.88
CA ILE A 1 -10.22 -3.04 1.62
C ILE A 1 -11.09 -4.15 2.19
N ALA A 2 -11.30 -5.23 1.45
CA ALA A 2 -11.99 -6.43 1.94
C ALA A 2 -11.13 -7.66 1.64
N LEU A 3 -11.02 -8.56 2.61
CA LEU A 3 -10.32 -9.83 2.51
C LEU A 3 -11.36 -10.93 2.35
N TRP A 4 -11.16 -11.82 1.38
CA TRP A 4 -12.09 -12.90 1.04
C TRP A 4 -11.37 -14.24 1.11
N ASP A 5 -12.08 -15.26 1.58
CA ASP A 5 -11.67 -16.66 1.56
C ASP A 5 -12.62 -17.38 0.60
N GLN A 6 -12.09 -18.16 -0.35
CA GLN A 6 -12.90 -18.92 -1.32
C GLN A 6 -13.84 -19.94 -0.67
N ARG A 7 -13.60 -20.30 0.59
CA ARG A 7 -14.42 -21.22 1.37
C ARG A 7 -15.63 -20.57 2.01
N GLN A 8 -15.74 -19.24 1.93
CA GLN A 8 -16.77 -18.45 2.62
C GLN A 8 -17.47 -17.51 1.64
N ASP A 9 -18.79 -17.38 1.76
CA ASP A 9 -19.60 -16.48 0.92
C ASP A 9 -19.54 -15.01 1.38
N THR A 10 -18.86 -14.74 2.50
CA THR A 10 -18.73 -13.41 3.10
C THR A 10 -17.27 -13.02 3.27
N ALA A 11 -16.98 -11.72 3.20
CA ALA A 11 -15.65 -11.20 3.49
C ALA A 11 -15.23 -11.56 4.92
N VAL A 12 -14.00 -12.07 5.07
CA VAL A 12 -13.41 -12.47 6.35
C VAL A 12 -13.08 -11.23 7.19
N GLN A 13 -12.58 -10.18 6.55
CA GLN A 13 -12.26 -8.90 7.18
C GLN A 13 -12.55 -7.74 6.22
N VAL A 14 -13.03 -6.63 6.75
CA VAL A 14 -13.29 -5.40 5.99
C VAL A 14 -12.71 -4.21 6.73
N LYS A 15 -12.00 -3.36 5.99
CA LYS A 15 -11.42 -2.10 6.47
C LYS A 15 -11.90 -0.95 5.61
N SER A 16 -12.56 0.03 6.26
CA SER A 16 -12.86 1.30 5.62
C SER A 16 -11.58 2.10 5.39
N MET A 17 -11.50 2.77 4.25
CA MET A 17 -10.37 3.62 3.86
C MET A 17 -10.88 5.04 3.69
N ASP A 18 -10.12 6.02 4.16
CA ASP A 18 -10.49 7.44 4.08
C ASP A 18 -10.27 8.05 2.69
N ALA A 19 -9.63 7.30 1.79
CA ALA A 19 -9.34 7.69 0.42
C ALA A 19 -9.33 6.46 -0.50
N GLU A 20 -9.43 6.72 -1.81
CA GLU A 20 -9.45 5.67 -2.82
C GLU A 20 -8.12 4.91 -2.84
N VAL A 21 -8.21 3.58 -2.92
CA VAL A 21 -7.05 2.69 -3.05
C VAL A 21 -6.81 2.45 -4.52
N MET A 22 -5.66 2.90 -5.00
CA MET A 22 -5.32 2.87 -6.43
C MET A 22 -4.51 1.63 -6.79
N CYS A 23 -3.74 1.12 -5.83
CA CYS A 23 -2.95 -0.10 -6.00
C CYS A 23 -2.85 -0.86 -4.67
N ALA A 24 -2.67 -2.17 -4.77
CA ALA A 24 -2.43 -3.06 -3.65
C ALA A 24 -1.50 -4.19 -4.08
N SER A 25 -0.63 -4.63 -3.18
CA SER A 25 0.32 -5.72 -3.43
C SER A 25 0.58 -6.52 -2.16
N PHE A 26 0.37 -7.83 -2.23
CA PHE A 26 0.74 -8.76 -1.16
C PHE A 26 2.27 -8.89 -1.12
N CYS A 27 2.82 -9.00 0.08
CA CYS A 27 4.25 -9.26 0.21
C CYS A 27 4.55 -10.72 -0.20
N PRO A 28 5.45 -10.94 -1.17
CA PRO A 28 5.78 -12.28 -1.66
C PRO A 28 6.58 -13.12 -0.65
N SER A 29 7.30 -12.47 0.27
CA SER A 29 8.11 -13.13 1.32
C SER A 29 7.41 -13.24 2.67
N ASP A 30 6.29 -12.52 2.89
CA ASP A 30 5.46 -12.63 4.08
C ASP A 30 3.97 -12.53 3.74
N GLU A 31 3.27 -13.67 3.82
CA GLU A 31 1.84 -13.81 3.52
C GLU A 31 0.93 -12.93 4.39
N LYS A 32 1.44 -12.39 5.51
CA LYS A 32 0.67 -11.56 6.44
C LYS A 32 0.69 -10.10 6.03
N LEU A 33 1.57 -9.68 5.13
CA LEU A 33 1.74 -8.28 4.79
C LEU A 33 1.02 -7.91 3.49
N LEU A 34 0.32 -6.79 3.54
CA LEU A 34 -0.29 -6.15 2.38
C LEU A 34 0.13 -4.69 2.32
N ALA A 35 0.66 -4.24 1.19
CA ALA A 35 0.86 -2.82 0.92
C ALA A 35 -0.28 -2.29 0.05
N THR A 36 -0.70 -1.05 0.33
CA THR A 36 -1.70 -0.34 -0.47
C THR A 36 -1.25 1.09 -0.72
N GLY A 37 -1.35 1.56 -1.96
CA GLY A 37 -1.17 2.95 -2.35
C GLY A 37 -2.51 3.63 -2.59
N SER A 38 -2.62 4.90 -2.19
CA SER A 38 -3.88 5.66 -2.23
C SER A 38 -3.73 7.02 -2.91
N SER A 39 -4.86 7.58 -3.34
CA SER A 39 -4.97 8.94 -3.88
C SER A 39 -4.66 10.03 -2.85
N ASP A 40 -4.69 9.72 -1.55
CA ASP A 40 -4.23 10.63 -0.48
C ASP A 40 -2.69 10.78 -0.40
N SER A 41 -1.97 10.26 -1.40
CA SER A 41 -0.51 10.25 -1.50
C SER A 41 0.19 9.44 -0.41
N ARG A 42 -0.52 8.51 0.25
CA ARG A 42 0.06 7.64 1.27
C ARG A 42 0.18 6.19 0.78
N LEU A 43 1.29 5.60 1.18
CA LEU A 43 1.53 4.18 1.23
C LEU A 43 1.12 3.69 2.63
N ARG A 44 0.28 2.65 2.69
CA ARG A 44 -0.05 1.97 3.95
C ARG A 44 0.35 0.52 3.86
N VAL A 45 0.96 0.01 4.93
CA VAL A 45 1.32 -1.40 5.09
C VAL A 45 0.47 -1.99 6.21
N TRP A 46 -0.14 -3.14 5.96
CA TRP A 46 -1.11 -3.78 6.83
C TRP A 46 -0.64 -5.18 7.24
N ASP A 47 -0.90 -5.56 8.49
CA ASP A 47 -0.91 -6.96 8.91
C ASP A 47 -2.32 -7.53 8.68
N LEU A 48 -2.45 -8.52 7.81
CA LEU A 48 -3.71 -9.18 7.44
C LEU A 48 -4.33 -9.96 8.61
N ARG A 49 -3.54 -10.33 9.62
CA ARG A 49 -4.07 -10.93 10.85
C ARG A 49 -4.84 -9.92 11.69
N MET A 50 -4.60 -8.63 11.46
CA MET A 50 -5.17 -7.51 12.21
C MET A 50 -5.66 -6.39 11.28
N LEU A 51 -6.23 -6.72 10.11
CA LEU A 51 -6.60 -5.74 9.07
C LEU A 51 -7.59 -4.68 9.56
N THR A 52 -8.43 -5.04 10.55
CA THR A 52 -9.41 -4.13 11.16
C THR A 52 -8.75 -3.00 11.97
N THR A 53 -7.50 -3.19 12.41
CA THR A 53 -6.73 -2.24 13.21
C THR A 53 -6.09 -1.14 12.36
N GLN A 54 -5.18 -0.35 12.95
CA GLN A 54 -4.41 0.64 12.22
C GLN A 54 -3.33 -0.03 11.35
N PRO A 55 -2.92 0.59 10.23
CA PRO A 55 -1.81 0.05 9.45
C PRO A 55 -0.53 0.01 10.29
N LEU A 56 0.33 -0.97 10.03
CA LEU A 56 1.68 -1.04 10.62
C LEU A 56 2.50 0.19 10.26
N PHE A 57 2.39 0.64 9.01
CA PHE A 57 3.06 1.83 8.51
C PHE A 57 2.09 2.67 7.69
N ALA A 58 2.14 3.99 7.88
CA ALA A 58 1.43 4.97 7.07
C ALA A 58 2.42 6.05 6.59
N LEU A 59 2.98 5.82 5.41
CA LEU A 59 4.11 6.58 4.88
C LEU A 59 3.64 7.53 3.80
N ARG A 60 4.10 8.77 3.86
CA ARG A 60 3.74 9.77 2.84
C ARG A 60 4.71 9.68 1.67
N HIS A 61 4.20 9.23 0.53
CA HIS A 61 4.99 9.11 -0.69
C HIS A 61 5.31 10.48 -1.28
N SER A 62 4.30 11.23 -1.70
CA SER A 62 4.51 12.52 -2.38
C SER A 62 3.32 13.46 -2.14
N LYS A 63 3.14 14.46 -3.01
CA LYS A 63 1.93 15.28 -3.13
C LYS A 63 0.93 14.73 -4.16
N THR A 64 1.24 13.57 -4.73
CA THR A 64 0.48 12.92 -5.80
C THR A 64 0.10 11.50 -5.43
N THR A 65 -0.92 11.00 -6.12
CA THR A 65 -1.46 9.64 -5.99
C THR A 65 -0.39 8.57 -6.17
N VAL A 66 -0.37 7.59 -5.27
CA VAL A 66 0.47 6.38 -5.42
C VAL A 66 -0.20 5.45 -6.43
N SER A 67 0.35 5.39 -7.64
CA SER A 67 -0.21 4.59 -8.74
C SER A 67 0.19 3.13 -8.68
N GLU A 68 1.36 2.83 -8.10
CA GLU A 68 1.88 1.47 -8.05
C GLU A 68 2.68 1.21 -6.77
N VAL A 69 2.62 -0.04 -6.31
CA VAL A 69 3.41 -0.54 -5.20
C VAL A 69 3.91 -1.96 -5.51
N SER A 70 5.19 -2.21 -5.30
CA SER A 70 5.83 -3.49 -5.56
C SER A 70 6.82 -3.83 -4.45
N TRP A 71 6.68 -5.02 -3.87
CA TRP A 71 7.59 -5.53 -2.85
C TRP A 71 8.84 -6.13 -3.48
N VAL A 72 9.95 -6.09 -2.74
CA VAL A 72 11.11 -6.91 -3.07
C VAL A 72 10.78 -8.38 -2.79
N LYS A 73 11.06 -9.25 -3.76
CA LYS A 73 10.60 -10.64 -3.74
C LYS A 73 11.01 -11.42 -2.48
N ASP A 74 12.26 -11.26 -2.06
CA ASP A 74 12.87 -12.04 -1.00
C ASP A 74 13.11 -11.23 0.29
N ASP A 75 12.59 -9.99 0.34
CA ASP A 75 12.78 -9.09 1.49
C ASP A 75 11.48 -8.36 1.85
N ALA A 76 10.87 -8.78 2.97
CA ALA A 76 9.60 -8.23 3.46
C ALA A 76 9.73 -6.83 4.06
N SER A 77 10.93 -6.28 4.16
CA SER A 77 11.16 -4.91 4.66
C SER A 77 11.32 -3.89 3.55
N LEU A 78 11.53 -4.33 2.31
CA LEU A 78 11.80 -3.46 1.18
C LEU A 78 10.64 -3.43 0.20
N LEU A 79 10.23 -2.22 -0.18
CA LEU A 79 9.28 -2.04 -1.27
C LEU A 79 9.52 -0.75 -2.05
N VAL A 80 8.96 -0.72 -3.26
CA VAL A 80 9.05 0.40 -4.18
C VAL A 80 7.66 0.92 -4.48
N THR A 81 7.52 2.24 -4.54
CA THR A 81 6.27 2.90 -4.92
C THR A 81 6.51 3.86 -6.06
N ASN A 82 5.54 3.96 -6.96
CA ASN A 82 5.51 4.96 -8.03
C ASN A 82 4.30 5.87 -7.83
N SER A 83 4.44 7.15 -8.19
CA SER A 83 3.32 8.07 -8.35
C SER A 83 3.24 8.57 -9.77
N ASN A 84 2.02 8.62 -10.30
CA ASN A 84 1.74 9.35 -11.53
C ASN A 84 1.41 10.80 -11.19
N SER A 85 1.84 11.72 -12.04
CA SER A 85 1.39 13.10 -12.00
C SER A 85 0.00 13.18 -12.63
N ASP A 86 -0.97 13.72 -11.91
CA ASP A 86 -2.25 14.07 -12.53
C ASP A 86 -1.99 15.06 -13.66
N THR A 87 -2.55 14.75 -14.82
CA THR A 87 -2.28 15.31 -16.15
C THR A 87 -2.63 16.80 -16.32
N GLU A 88 -3.00 17.51 -15.26
CA GLU A 88 -3.40 18.93 -15.32
C GLU A 88 -2.30 19.90 -14.88
N SER A 89 -1.23 19.43 -14.22
CA SER A 89 -0.15 20.28 -13.73
C SER A 89 1.21 19.82 -14.24
N PRO A 90 1.81 20.47 -15.26
CA PRO A 90 3.09 20.07 -15.86
C PRO A 90 4.30 20.19 -14.91
N THR A 91 4.09 20.66 -13.68
CA THR A 91 5.11 20.80 -12.63
C THR A 91 5.24 19.56 -11.74
N LEU A 92 4.24 18.68 -11.72
CA LEU A 92 4.29 17.43 -10.96
C LEU A 92 4.95 16.37 -11.85
N ARG A 93 6.12 15.88 -11.46
CA ARG A 93 6.78 14.75 -12.12
C ARG A 93 6.35 13.44 -11.45
N SER A 94 6.37 12.36 -12.22
CA SER A 94 6.36 11.02 -11.63
C SER A 94 7.54 10.88 -10.66
N ASP A 95 7.29 10.29 -9.50
CA ASP A 95 8.28 10.06 -8.45
C ASP A 95 8.27 8.56 -8.14
N GLN A 96 9.46 8.00 -7.96
CA GLN A 96 9.67 6.61 -7.59
C GLN A 96 10.50 6.58 -6.32
N ARG A 97 10.04 5.83 -5.32
CA ARG A 97 10.72 5.73 -4.02
C ARG A 97 10.90 4.30 -3.58
N VAL A 98 12.05 4.06 -2.96
CA VAL A 98 12.37 2.81 -2.27
C VAL A 98 12.18 3.05 -0.77
N TRP A 99 11.49 2.13 -0.11
CA TRP A 99 11.22 2.16 1.32
C TRP A 99 11.93 1.00 2.00
N ASP A 100 12.56 1.31 3.13
CA ASP A 100 13.12 0.34 4.06
C ASP A 100 12.37 0.45 5.38
N LEU A 101 11.44 -0.48 5.59
CA LEU A 101 10.54 -0.49 6.75
C LEU A 101 11.28 -0.69 8.07
N THR A 102 12.50 -1.25 8.06
CA THR A 102 13.30 -1.44 9.29
C THR A 102 13.83 -0.12 9.84
N LYS A 103 14.01 0.88 8.97
CA LYS A 103 14.59 2.19 9.33
C LYS A 103 13.54 3.22 9.73
N ILE A 104 12.26 2.85 9.71
CA ILE A 104 11.14 3.77 9.86
C ILE A 104 10.53 3.71 11.29
N SER A 105 11.04 2.82 12.15
CA SER A 105 10.62 2.69 13.57
C SER A 105 11.14 3.80 14.46
#